data_AF-A0A1S8AR48-F1
#
_entry.id   AF-A0A1S8AR48-F1
#
_cell.length_a   1.000
_cell.length_b   1.000
_cell.length_c   1.000
_cell.angle_alpha   90.00
_cell.angle_beta   90.00
_cell.angle_gamma   90.00
#
_symmetry.space_group_name_H-M   'P 1'
#
loop_
_entity.id
_entity.type
_entity.pdbx_description
1 polymer ?
#
loop_
_entity_poly.entity_id
_entity_poly.type
_entity_poly.pdbx_seq_one_letter_code
_entity_poly.pdbx_strand_id
1 'polypeptide(L)'
;MSETDRNSRYAATSEDFDFEAGDRVLVRVREHGDSGNIEGKFEATVEGFETGVSAVSSDRAVFDPPWDSISGVKFRYYEAEFEVLDDAE
;
A
#
# COMPACT_ATOMS: atom_id res chain seq x y z
N MET A 1 26.60 -13.94 1.97
CA MET A 1 25.28 -14.53 2.25
C MET A 1 24.52 -13.51 3.07
N SER A 2 23.52 -12.90 2.42
CA SER A 2 22.35 -12.25 3.00
C SER A 2 22.58 -11.09 3.97
N GLU A 3 22.69 -9.88 3.40
CA GLU A 3 22.16 -8.66 4.01
C GLU A 3 20.63 -8.80 4.09
N THR A 4 20.17 -9.57 5.07
CA THR A 4 18.76 -9.70 5.41
C THR A 4 18.64 -9.27 6.85
N ASP A 5 17.58 -8.53 7.15
CA ASP A 5 17.09 -8.24 8.50
C ASP A 5 17.65 -6.96 9.16
N ARG A 6 17.21 -5.80 8.68
CA ARG A 6 17.03 -4.62 9.56
C ARG A 6 15.83 -3.73 9.24
N ASN A 7 15.08 -4.02 8.18
CA ASN A 7 13.90 -3.25 7.81
C ASN A 7 12.66 -4.14 7.55
N SER A 8 12.56 -5.29 8.20
CA SER A 8 11.50 -6.26 7.94
C SER A 8 10.26 -6.02 8.82
N ARG A 9 9.79 -4.76 8.89
CA ARG A 9 8.51 -4.45 9.57
C ARG A 9 7.31 -4.85 8.70
N TYR A 10 7.52 -4.95 7.39
CA TYR A 10 6.49 -5.22 6.40
C TYR A 10 6.89 -6.38 5.51
N ALA A 11 5.91 -7.14 5.03
CA ALA A 11 6.10 -8.15 4.00
C ALA A 11 6.35 -7.48 2.64
N ALA A 12 7.10 -8.13 1.76
CA ALA A 12 7.40 -7.63 0.42
C ALA A 12 6.24 -7.85 -0.57
N THR A 13 5.36 -8.82 -0.30
CA THR A 13 4.21 -9.19 -1.13
C THR A 13 2.99 -9.50 -0.25
N SER A 14 1.81 -9.46 -0.85
CA SER A 14 0.55 -9.89 -0.24
C SER A 14 -0.31 -10.60 -1.28
N GLU A 15 -1.11 -11.57 -0.85
CA GLU A 15 -2.08 -12.27 -1.73
C GLU A 15 -3.33 -11.40 -2.01
N ASP A 16 -3.49 -10.30 -1.30
CA ASP A 16 -4.64 -9.39 -1.36
C ASP A 16 -4.44 -8.25 -2.37
N PHE A 17 -3.21 -8.08 -2.89
CA PHE A 17 -2.82 -6.99 -3.80
C PHE A 17 -2.04 -7.51 -5.02
N ASP A 18 -2.31 -6.93 -6.18
CA ASP A 18 -1.62 -7.25 -7.45
C ASP A 18 -0.29 -6.49 -7.66
N PHE A 19 0.33 -5.97 -6.58
CA PHE A 19 1.58 -5.21 -6.61
C PHE A 19 2.50 -5.59 -5.44
N GLU A 20 3.77 -5.19 -5.50
CA GLU A 20 4.79 -5.55 -4.51
C GLU A 20 5.48 -4.32 -3.89
N ALA A 21 6.24 -4.55 -2.82
CA ALA A 21 7.04 -3.50 -2.18
C ALA A 21 8.08 -2.94 -3.17
N GLY A 22 8.12 -1.62 -3.31
CA GLY A 22 8.96 -0.91 -4.27
C GLY A 22 8.20 -0.43 -5.51
N ASP A 23 7.01 -0.95 -5.78
CA ASP A 23 6.18 -0.46 -6.89
C ASP A 23 5.71 0.98 -6.67
N ARG A 24 5.51 1.70 -7.78
CA ARG A 24 4.78 2.96 -7.78
C ARG A 24 3.33 2.70 -8.14
N VAL A 25 2.44 3.21 -7.32
CA VAL A 25 1.00 3.02 -7.48
C VAL A 25 0.26 4.34 -7.34
N LEU A 26 -0.74 4.53 -8.19
CA LEU A 26 -1.72 5.58 -8.03
C LEU A 26 -2.80 5.08 -7.07
N VAL A 27 -2.84 5.68 -5.89
CA VAL A 27 -3.82 5.40 -4.85
C VAL A 27 -5.00 6.35 -5.02
N ARG A 28 -6.21 5.81 -5.18
CA ARG A 28 -7.47 6.55 -5.29
C ARG A 28 -8.31 6.26 -4.04
N VAL A 29 -8.31 7.18 -3.09
CA VAL A 29 -8.96 7.01 -1.79
C VAL A 29 -10.44 7.37 -1.87
N ARG A 30 -11.29 6.50 -1.35
CA ARG A 30 -12.73 6.70 -1.27
C ARG A 30 -13.13 7.38 0.03
N GLU A 31 -14.07 8.32 -0.03
CA GLU A 31 -14.81 8.78 1.15
C GLU A 31 -15.48 7.56 1.79
N HIS A 32 -15.40 7.39 3.12
CA HIS A 32 -16.12 6.32 3.81
C HIS A 32 -15.81 4.87 3.34
N GLY A 33 -14.62 4.60 2.80
CA GLY A 33 -14.16 3.23 2.51
C GLY A 33 -14.82 2.61 1.28
N ASP A 34 -15.85 1.78 1.46
CA ASP A 34 -16.37 0.93 0.39
C ASP A 34 -17.45 1.56 -0.50
N SER A 35 -18.16 2.59 -0.01
CA SER A 35 -19.39 3.09 -0.63
C SER A 35 -19.39 4.58 -1.02
N GLY A 36 -18.30 5.31 -0.80
CA GLY A 36 -18.23 6.75 -1.13
C GLY A 36 -17.48 7.06 -2.42
N ASN A 37 -17.59 8.33 -2.83
CA ASN A 37 -16.90 8.86 -4.01
C ASN A 37 -15.39 8.89 -3.79
N ILE A 38 -14.61 8.86 -4.88
CA ILE A 38 -13.17 9.12 -4.81
C ILE A 38 -12.96 10.60 -4.44
N GLU A 39 -12.44 10.84 -3.25
CA GLU A 39 -12.18 12.18 -2.70
C GLU A 39 -10.76 12.65 -2.96
N GLY A 40 -9.84 11.70 -3.13
CA GLY A 40 -8.41 11.98 -3.25
C GLY A 40 -7.73 10.98 -4.16
N LYS A 41 -6.72 11.45 -4.89
CA LYS A 41 -5.79 10.58 -5.61
C LYS A 41 -4.38 11.09 -5.43
N PHE A 42 -3.44 10.16 -5.27
CA PHE A 42 -2.02 10.48 -5.20
C PHE A 42 -1.18 9.30 -5.64
N GLU A 43 0.00 9.59 -6.16
CA GLU A 43 1.01 8.57 -6.46
C GLU A 43 1.83 8.31 -5.20
N ALA A 44 2.15 7.06 -4.91
CA ALA A 44 3.00 6.71 -3.78
C ALA A 44 3.82 5.45 -4.10
N THR A 45 4.92 5.29 -3.37
CA THR A 45 5.75 4.08 -3.45
C THR A 45 5.27 3.08 -2.40
N VAL A 46 5.12 1.82 -2.76
CA VAL A 46 4.75 0.76 -1.81
C VAL A 46 5.94 0.45 -0.91
N GLU A 47 5.82 0.69 0.38
CA GLU A 47 6.84 0.32 1.37
C GLU A 47 6.75 -1.16 1.77
N GLY A 48 5.56 -1.75 1.66
CA GLY A 48 5.29 -3.15 1.91
C GLY A 48 3.91 -3.39 2.51
N PHE A 49 3.71 -4.58 3.07
CA PHE A 49 2.42 -5.03 3.58
C PHE A 49 2.48 -5.34 5.09
N GLU A 50 1.53 -4.80 5.85
CA GLU A 50 1.31 -5.13 7.25
C GLU A 50 0.20 -6.17 7.34
N THR A 51 0.57 -7.40 7.72
CA THR A 51 -0.38 -8.47 7.98
C THR A 51 -1.22 -8.16 9.20
N GLY A 52 -2.54 -8.26 9.07
CA GLY A 52 -3.44 -8.11 10.21
C GLY A 52 -3.13 -9.15 11.28
N VAL A 53 -3.04 -8.74 12.55
CA VAL A 53 -2.75 -9.63 13.71
C VAL A 53 -3.82 -10.72 13.97
N SER A 54 -4.83 -10.83 13.11
CA SER A 54 -5.90 -11.82 13.18
C SER A 54 -6.07 -12.48 11.82
N ALA A 55 -6.21 -13.81 11.78
CA ALA A 55 -6.39 -14.63 10.58
C ALA A 55 -7.64 -14.31 9.71
N VAL A 56 -8.40 -13.28 10.09
CA VAL A 56 -9.63 -12.80 9.46
C VAL A 56 -9.51 -11.34 9.01
N SER A 57 -8.36 -10.70 9.19
CA SER A 57 -8.12 -9.31 8.78
C SER A 57 -7.27 -9.28 7.51
N SER A 58 -7.79 -8.63 6.47
CA SER A 58 -7.06 -8.34 5.24
C SER A 58 -5.79 -7.54 5.52
N ASP A 59 -4.80 -7.76 4.66
CA ASP A 59 -3.53 -7.06 4.71
C ASP A 59 -3.71 -5.56 4.48
N ARG A 60 -2.76 -4.79 4.99
CA ARG A 60 -2.70 -3.35 4.75
C ARG A 60 -1.45 -3.04 3.96
N ALA A 61 -1.62 -2.50 2.76
CA ALA A 61 -0.52 -1.94 2.01
C ALA A 61 -0.10 -0.62 2.65
N VAL A 62 1.21 -0.45 2.84
CA VAL A 62 1.85 0.75 3.40
C VAL A 62 2.49 1.50 2.25
N PHE A 63 2.19 2.79 2.16
CA PHE A 63 2.67 3.64 1.09
C PHE A 63 3.47 4.81 1.65
N ASP A 64 4.55 5.17 0.96
CA ASP A 64 5.30 6.41 1.14
C ASP A 64 4.72 7.48 0.20
N PRO A 65 3.93 8.43 0.74
CA PRO A 65 3.35 9.49 -0.08
C PRO A 65 4.37 10.61 -0.35
N PRO A 66 4.16 11.42 -1.40
CA PRO A 66 5.09 12.48 -1.80
C PRO A 66 5.09 13.71 -0.88
N TRP A 67 4.24 13.72 0.15
CA TRP A 67 4.23 14.76 1.19
C TRP A 67 4.82 14.20 2.49
N ASP A 68 5.51 15.06 3.22
CA ASP A 68 6.17 14.70 4.49
C ASP A 68 5.14 14.11 5.46
N SER A 69 5.17 12.78 5.59
CA SER A 69 4.28 12.00 6.43
C SER A 69 5.10 11.24 7.46
N ILE A 70 4.88 11.57 8.72
CA ILE A 70 5.59 10.98 9.87
C ILE A 70 5.34 9.47 9.99
N SER A 71 4.26 8.97 9.39
CA SER A 71 3.92 7.56 9.36
C SER A 71 3.19 7.34 8.04
N GLY A 72 3.82 6.62 7.10
CA GLY A 72 3.26 6.33 5.78
C GLY A 72 1.78 5.93 5.83
N VAL A 73 1.07 6.20 4.75
CA VAL A 73 -0.38 5.96 4.69
C VAL A 73 -0.66 4.48 4.46
N LYS A 74 -1.71 3.96 5.10
CA LYS A 74 -2.04 2.53 5.07
C LYS A 74 -3.47 2.34 4.59
N PHE A 75 -3.66 1.45 3.63
CA PHE A 75 -4.98 1.10 3.09
C PHE A 75 -5.14 -0.40 2.93
N ARG A 76 -6.36 -0.88 3.17
CA ARG A 76 -6.81 -2.22 2.74
C ARG A 76 -7.29 -2.19 1.29
N TYR A 77 -7.38 -3.37 0.67
CA TYR A 77 -7.82 -3.50 -0.73
C TYR A 77 -9.17 -2.85 -1.06
N TYR A 78 -10.07 -2.71 -0.07
CA TYR A 78 -11.41 -2.13 -0.25
C TYR A 78 -11.54 -0.66 0.17
N GLU A 79 -10.52 -0.07 0.78
CA GLU A 79 -10.54 1.34 1.25
C GLU A 79 -10.11 2.32 0.14
N ALA A 80 -9.38 1.83 -0.85
CA ALA A 80 -8.89 2.60 -1.97
C ALA A 80 -8.79 1.71 -3.21
N GLU A 81 -8.74 2.33 -4.38
CA GLU A 81 -8.38 1.67 -5.63
C GLU A 81 -6.91 1.92 -5.94
N PHE A 82 -6.24 0.89 -6.44
CA PHE A 82 -4.80 0.91 -6.71
C PHE A 82 -4.56 0.61 -8.18
N GLU A 83 -3.71 1.40 -8.81
CA GLU A 83 -3.31 1.24 -10.20
C GLU A 83 -1.77 1.30 -10.24
N VAL A 84 -1.14 0.19 -10.64
CA VAL A 84 0.32 0.14 -10.78
C VAL A 84 0.73 1.05 -11.93
N LEU A 85 1.62 1.99 -11.62
CA LEU A 85 2.20 2.89 -12.59
C LEU A 85 3.45 2.21 -13.12
N ASP A 86 3.30 1.49 -14.23
CA ASP A 86 4.44 1.01 -15.00
C ASP A 86 5.23 2.23 -15.46
N ASP A 87 6.52 2.31 -15.09
CA ASP A 87 7.41 3.37 -15.56
C ASP A 87 7.61 3.10 -17.05
N ALA A 88 6.80 3.78 -17.89
CA ALA A 88 6.83 3.61 -19.33
C ALA A 88 8.26 3.83 -19.84
N GLU A 89 8.91 2.74 -20.27
CA GLU A 89 10.24 2.74 -20.90
C GLU A 89 10.35 3.71 -22.08
#